data_AF-A0A814NL98-F1
#
_entry.id   AF-A0A814NL98-F1
#
_cell.length_a   1.000
_cell.length_b   1.000
_cell.length_c   1.000
_cell.angle_alpha   90.00
_cell.angle_beta   90.00
_cell.angle_gamma   90.00
#
_symmetry.space_group_name_H-M   'P 1'
#
loop_
_entity.id
_entity.type
_entity.pdbx_description
1 polymer ?
#
loop_
_entity_poly.entity_id
_entity_poly.type
_entity_poly.pdbx_seq_one_letter_code
_entity_poly.pdbx_strand_id
1 'polypeptide(L)'
;MDELSLIIHSSIKGFLDVSDDGHEIVCVGSIEALKQLSEVSIDDIHREVVDEITIPSRLGKGLLRQVPEVFDRWFESGSMPYAQVHYPVDGRRTFMDTFPADFIADGIDQTRGWFYRLLVISTALFDQSPFKNLIVNGIILASNEEKITDALRLYLITSPVVRGEPLKFKEEDVFLLWYNALRLLIQSCDQLKIERKVNFIYDEKRLYSSMSSNTNVMDT
;
A
#
# COMPACT_ATOMS: atom_id res chain seq x y z
N MET A 1 16.22 -21.10 1.81
CA MET A 1 15.49 -19.96 2.42
C MET A 1 16.43 -18.81 2.77
N ASP A 2 17.71 -18.87 2.35
CA ASP A 2 18.80 -17.96 2.77
C ASP A 2 19.25 -16.96 1.68
N GLU A 3 18.57 -16.90 0.53
CA GLU A 3 19.02 -16.10 -0.64
C GLU A 3 18.27 -14.77 -0.85
N LEU A 4 17.33 -14.39 0.04
CA LEU A 4 16.45 -13.22 -0.15
C LEU A 4 16.90 -11.94 0.58
N SER A 5 18.18 -11.84 0.93
CA SER A 5 18.69 -10.79 1.85
C SER A 5 18.86 -9.39 1.27
N LEU A 6 18.67 -9.17 -0.03
CA LEU A 6 18.64 -7.84 -0.63
C LEU A 6 17.59 -7.78 -1.71
N ILE A 7 16.38 -7.56 -1.25
CA ILE A 7 15.41 -6.88 -2.08
C ILE A 7 14.99 -5.70 -1.20
N ILE A 8 14.70 -4.56 -1.82
CA ILE A 8 13.82 -3.50 -1.28
C ILE A 8 14.50 -2.38 -0.48
N HIS A 9 15.25 -1.58 -1.22
CA HIS A 9 15.23 -0.14 -1.10
C HIS A 9 14.97 0.44 -2.48
N SER A 10 14.39 1.63 -2.53
CA SER A 10 14.00 2.27 -3.78
C SER A 10 15.22 2.53 -4.67
N SER A 11 15.16 2.08 -5.93
CA SER A 11 16.18 2.19 -6.98
C SER A 11 17.26 1.08 -7.00
N ILE A 12 16.97 -0.10 -6.44
CA ILE A 12 17.88 -1.26 -6.53
C ILE A 12 17.71 -1.95 -7.89
N LYS A 13 18.82 -2.11 -8.61
CA LYS A 13 18.90 -2.83 -9.87
C LYS A 13 18.65 -4.33 -9.66
N GLY A 14 18.11 -5.03 -10.66
CA GLY A 14 18.00 -6.48 -10.59
C GLY A 14 19.40 -7.08 -10.38
N PHE A 15 19.64 -7.75 -9.27
CA PHE A 15 20.91 -8.42 -8.97
C PHE A 15 21.07 -9.70 -9.79
N LEU A 16 20.91 -9.58 -11.11
CA LEU A 16 21.05 -10.67 -12.06
C LEU A 16 22.25 -10.37 -12.96
N ASP A 17 23.32 -11.12 -12.76
CA ASP A 17 24.54 -11.06 -13.54
C ASP A 17 24.51 -12.15 -14.60
N VAL A 18 24.76 -11.79 -15.86
CA VAL A 18 24.58 -12.67 -17.02
C VAL A 18 25.85 -12.67 -17.86
N SER A 19 26.24 -13.85 -18.37
CA SER A 19 27.32 -13.98 -19.35
C SER A 19 26.91 -13.39 -20.70
N ASP A 20 27.88 -12.96 -21.51
CA ASP A 20 27.60 -12.40 -22.85
C ASP A 20 26.79 -13.33 -23.75
N ASP A 21 26.89 -14.65 -23.54
CA ASP A 21 26.14 -15.68 -24.27
C ASP A 21 24.81 -16.09 -23.62
N GLY A 22 24.47 -15.52 -22.46
CA GLY A 22 23.19 -15.75 -21.75
C GLY A 22 23.04 -17.12 -21.09
N HIS A 23 24.09 -17.94 -21.06
CA HIS A 23 24.03 -19.31 -20.55
C HIS A 23 24.43 -19.45 -19.08
N GLU A 24 25.13 -18.46 -18.51
CA GLU A 24 25.38 -18.38 -17.07
C GLU A 24 24.65 -17.17 -16.51
N ILE A 25 23.88 -17.43 -15.46
CA ILE A 25 23.06 -16.43 -14.77
C ILE A 25 23.32 -16.60 -13.28
N VAL A 26 23.70 -15.53 -12.61
CA VAL A 26 23.93 -15.48 -11.17
C VAL A 26 22.97 -14.46 -10.57
N CYS A 27 22.16 -14.89 -9.60
CA CYS A 27 21.32 -14.00 -8.83
C CYS A 27 21.99 -13.68 -7.49
N VAL A 28 22.37 -12.41 -7.28
CA VAL A 28 23.09 -11.97 -6.08
C VAL A 28 22.09 -11.52 -5.01
N GLY A 29 22.07 -12.21 -3.87
CA GLY A 29 21.09 -11.99 -2.81
C GLY A 29 21.53 -11.05 -1.68
N SER A 30 22.76 -10.52 -1.68
CA SER A 30 23.26 -9.57 -0.67
C SER A 30 24.48 -8.77 -1.13
N ILE A 31 24.75 -7.64 -0.47
CA ILE A 31 25.98 -6.84 -0.64
C ILE A 31 27.19 -7.70 -0.26
N GLU A 32 27.07 -8.52 0.78
CA GLU A 32 28.12 -9.45 1.19
C GLU A 32 28.37 -10.52 0.13
N ALA A 33 27.32 -11.10 -0.45
CA ALA A 33 27.45 -12.05 -1.56
C ALA A 33 28.07 -11.39 -2.80
N LEU A 34 27.69 -10.15 -3.12
CA LEU A 34 28.29 -9.39 -4.21
C LEU A 34 29.79 -9.19 -3.98
N LYS A 35 30.17 -8.76 -2.77
CA LYS A 35 31.56 -8.57 -2.37
C LYS A 35 32.38 -9.85 -2.48
N GLN A 36 31.81 -11.00 -2.09
CA GLN A 36 32.48 -12.30 -2.21
C GLN A 36 32.66 -12.74 -3.66
N LEU A 37 31.74 -12.37 -4.55
CA LEU A 37 31.76 -12.76 -5.96
C LEU A 37 32.63 -11.83 -6.82
N SER A 38 32.59 -10.52 -6.58
CA SER A 38 33.31 -9.52 -7.37
C SER A 38 34.62 -9.04 -6.74
N GLU A 39 34.87 -9.37 -5.47
CA GLU A 39 35.96 -8.83 -4.65
C GLU A 39 35.89 -7.30 -4.43
N VAL A 40 34.75 -6.67 -4.76
CA VAL A 40 34.53 -5.22 -4.60
C VAL A 40 33.60 -4.97 -3.40
N SER A 41 34.03 -4.07 -2.50
CA SER A 41 33.19 -3.60 -1.39
C SER A 41 32.45 -2.34 -1.81
N ILE A 42 31.13 -2.32 -1.63
CA ILE A 42 30.27 -1.17 -1.91
C ILE A 42 29.35 -0.88 -0.73
N ASP A 43 28.98 0.40 -0.59
CA ASP A 43 27.99 0.86 0.39
C ASP A 43 26.71 1.37 -0.29
N ASP A 44 26.79 1.68 -1.59
CA ASP A 44 25.68 2.14 -2.42
C ASP A 44 25.42 1.11 -3.53
N ILE A 45 24.15 0.75 -3.67
CA ILE A 45 23.64 -0.27 -4.58
C ILE A 45 22.83 0.33 -5.74
N HIS A 46 22.86 1.65 -5.88
CA HIS A 46 22.29 2.34 -7.03
C HIS A 46 23.05 2.03 -8.31
N ARG A 47 22.30 2.12 -9.41
CA ARG A 47 22.72 1.72 -10.75
C ARG A 47 24.07 2.31 -11.15
N GLU A 48 24.30 3.57 -10.84
CA GLU A 48 25.52 4.31 -11.19
C GLU A 48 26.78 3.69 -10.58
N VAL A 49 26.62 2.95 -9.48
CA VAL A 49 27.71 2.27 -8.78
C VAL A 49 27.81 0.81 -9.20
N VAL A 50 26.68 0.10 -9.27
CA VAL A 50 26.69 -1.36 -9.51
C VAL A 50 26.88 -1.75 -10.98
N ASP A 51 26.60 -0.86 -11.94
CA ASP A 51 26.74 -1.13 -13.38
C ASP A 51 28.20 -1.42 -13.79
N GLU A 52 29.18 -0.90 -13.04
CA GLU A 52 30.61 -1.08 -13.33
C GLU A 52 31.19 -2.37 -12.75
N ILE A 53 30.45 -3.04 -11.87
CA ILE A 53 30.90 -4.27 -11.19
C ILE A 53 30.72 -5.45 -12.13
N THR A 54 31.70 -6.34 -12.14
CA THR A 54 31.66 -7.59 -12.91
C THR A 54 31.99 -8.77 -12.03
N ILE A 55 31.42 -9.94 -12.38
CA ILE A 55 31.63 -11.18 -11.64
C ILE A 55 32.38 -12.17 -12.55
N PRO A 56 33.48 -12.80 -12.11
CA PRO A 56 34.15 -13.83 -12.88
C PRO A 56 33.28 -15.08 -13.01
N SER A 57 33.19 -15.59 -14.24
CA SER A 57 32.45 -16.81 -14.56
C SER A 57 33.02 -18.03 -13.88
N ARG A 58 32.16 -18.86 -13.29
CA ARG A 58 32.53 -20.18 -12.76
C ARG A 58 32.57 -21.25 -13.85
N LEU A 59 31.97 -20.96 -15.01
CA LEU A 59 31.92 -21.84 -16.18
C LEU A 59 32.96 -21.49 -17.26
N GLY A 60 33.87 -20.54 -16.98
CA GLY A 60 34.91 -20.13 -17.92
C GLY A 60 34.41 -19.26 -19.09
N LYS A 61 33.24 -18.62 -18.94
CA LYS A 61 32.59 -17.75 -19.94
C LYS A 61 33.04 -16.27 -19.85
N GLY A 62 34.17 -16.00 -19.20
CA GLY A 62 34.68 -14.64 -19.03
C GLY A 62 34.04 -13.92 -17.84
N LEU A 63 33.52 -12.73 -18.07
CA LEU A 63 32.92 -11.87 -17.04
C LEU A 63 31.41 -11.82 -17.23
N LEU A 64 30.67 -11.90 -16.13
CA LEU A 64 29.24 -11.65 -16.08
C LEU A 64 29.01 -10.17 -15.78
N ARG A 65 27.95 -9.63 -16.38
CA ARG A 65 27.52 -8.25 -16.20
C ARG A 65 26.07 -8.21 -15.79
N GLN A 66 25.75 -7.28 -14.92
CA GLN A 66 24.40 -7.11 -14.42
C GLN A 66 23.46 -6.56 -15.51
N VAL A 67 22.27 -7.14 -15.63
CA VAL A 67 21.24 -6.77 -16.63
C VAL A 67 20.82 -5.29 -16.51
N PRO A 68 20.57 -4.55 -17.59
CA PRO A 68 20.32 -3.10 -17.53
C PRO A 68 19.00 -2.71 -16.84
N GLU A 69 18.07 -3.65 -16.64
CA GLU A 69 16.77 -3.43 -16.05
C GLU A 69 16.83 -3.17 -14.54
N VAL A 70 15.98 -2.25 -14.08
CA VAL A 70 15.74 -1.95 -12.66
C VAL A 70 14.37 -2.48 -12.26
N PHE A 71 14.18 -2.75 -10.96
CA PHE A 71 12.90 -3.22 -10.47
C PHE A 71 11.79 -2.19 -10.69
N ASP A 72 10.58 -2.70 -10.91
CA ASP A 72 9.40 -1.85 -10.98
C ASP A 72 9.09 -1.26 -9.59
N ARG A 73 8.68 0.01 -9.53
CA ARG A 73 8.36 0.71 -8.26
C ARG A 73 7.29 0.01 -7.40
N TRP A 74 6.43 -0.79 -8.03
CA TRP A 74 5.38 -1.53 -7.33
C TRP A 74 5.90 -2.81 -6.71
N PHE A 75 6.95 -3.40 -7.28
CA PHE A 75 7.68 -4.50 -6.67
C PHE A 75 8.36 -4.04 -5.38
N GLU A 76 8.96 -2.85 -5.41
CA GLU A 76 9.52 -2.22 -4.20
C GLU A 76 8.43 -1.96 -3.15
N SER A 77 7.33 -1.28 -3.52
CA SER A 77 6.26 -0.96 -2.56
C SER A 77 5.49 -2.18 -2.06
N GLY A 78 5.28 -3.18 -2.93
CA GLY A 78 4.67 -4.46 -2.57
C GLY A 78 5.54 -5.29 -1.64
N SER A 79 6.80 -4.91 -1.51
CA SER A 79 7.75 -5.60 -0.66
C SER A 79 8.07 -4.90 0.66
N MET A 80 7.47 -3.73 0.86
CA MET A 80 7.56 -2.95 2.10
C MET A 80 7.45 -3.78 3.40
N PRO A 81 6.56 -4.79 3.55
CA PRO A 81 6.38 -5.49 4.83
C PRO A 81 7.65 -6.12 5.40
N TYR A 82 8.51 -6.69 4.55
CA TYR A 82 9.76 -7.35 4.93
C TYR A 82 10.98 -6.44 4.76
N ALA A 83 10.95 -5.58 3.74
CA ALA A 83 11.97 -4.56 3.46
C ALA A 83 12.28 -3.65 4.64
N GLN A 84 11.22 -3.08 5.23
CA GLN A 84 11.31 -1.97 6.18
C GLN A 84 12.00 -2.38 7.48
N VAL A 85 12.03 -3.68 7.77
CA VAL A 85 12.67 -4.26 8.95
C VAL A 85 13.97 -4.99 8.60
N HIS A 86 14.44 -4.96 7.34
CA HIS A 86 15.61 -5.72 6.90
C HIS A 86 15.46 -7.24 7.14
N TYR A 87 14.26 -7.78 6.89
CA TYR A 87 14.04 -9.23 6.86
C TYR A 87 14.75 -9.82 5.62
N PRO A 88 15.44 -10.98 5.75
CA PRO A 88 15.49 -11.90 6.88
C PRO A 88 16.67 -11.69 7.85
N VAL A 89 17.52 -10.67 7.65
CA VAL A 89 18.81 -10.49 8.33
C VAL A 89 18.61 -10.03 9.78
N ASP A 90 18.09 -8.82 9.98
CA ASP A 90 17.95 -8.22 11.32
C ASP A 90 16.50 -8.28 11.82
N GLY A 91 15.54 -8.12 10.91
CA GLY A 91 14.12 -7.90 11.22
C GLY A 91 13.29 -9.13 11.51
N ARG A 92 13.89 -10.32 11.65
CA ARG A 92 13.14 -11.58 11.67
C ARG A 92 12.03 -11.59 12.72
N ARG A 93 12.35 -11.24 13.96
CA ARG A 93 11.36 -11.22 15.04
C ARG A 93 10.25 -10.20 14.79
N THR A 94 10.61 -8.97 14.46
CA THR A 94 9.65 -7.89 14.18
C THR A 94 8.72 -8.26 13.02
N PHE A 95 9.25 -8.88 11.96
CA PHE A 95 8.45 -9.34 10.84
C PHE A 95 7.45 -10.42 11.28
N MET A 96 7.91 -11.46 11.98
CA MET A 96 7.04 -12.54 12.44
C MET A 96 5.96 -12.06 13.44
N ASP A 97 6.26 -11.02 14.23
CA ASP A 97 5.31 -10.46 15.21
C ASP A 97 4.27 -9.52 14.55
N THR A 98 4.57 -8.95 13.37
CA THR A 98 3.71 -7.94 12.71
C THR A 98 3.07 -8.42 11.41
N PHE A 99 3.53 -9.55 10.86
CA PHE A 99 3.02 -10.13 9.63
C PHE A 99 2.10 -11.33 9.92
N PRO A 100 0.90 -11.40 9.34
CA PRO A 100 0.32 -10.45 8.39
C PRO A 100 -0.31 -9.26 9.12
N ALA A 101 -0.32 -8.09 8.46
CA ALA A 101 -0.88 -6.87 9.04
C ALA A 101 -2.36 -7.06 9.38
N ASP A 102 -2.81 -6.54 10.53
CA ASP A 102 -4.22 -6.66 10.91
C ASP A 102 -5.13 -5.89 9.95
N PHE A 103 -4.66 -4.76 9.41
CA PHE A 103 -5.45 -3.87 8.58
C PHE A 103 -4.60 -3.00 7.64
N ILE A 104 -5.09 -2.79 6.42
CA ILE A 104 -4.63 -1.73 5.50
C ILE A 104 -5.82 -0.99 4.87
N ALA A 105 -5.61 0.28 4.53
CA ALA A 105 -6.59 1.08 3.80
C ALA A 105 -5.92 1.99 2.77
N ASP A 106 -6.49 2.00 1.57
CA ASP A 106 -6.10 2.95 0.51
C ASP A 106 -7.19 2.99 -0.59
N GLY A 107 -6.99 3.88 -1.57
CA GLY A 107 -7.92 4.14 -2.66
C GLY A 107 -8.19 2.94 -3.56
N ILE A 108 -9.35 2.93 -4.21
CA ILE A 108 -9.77 1.88 -5.15
C ILE A 108 -8.78 1.64 -6.30
N ASP A 109 -8.02 2.64 -6.70
CA ASP A 109 -6.95 2.51 -7.70
C ASP A 109 -5.84 1.54 -7.26
N GLN A 110 -5.62 1.34 -5.95
CA GLN A 110 -4.61 0.42 -5.43
C GLN A 110 -4.95 -1.05 -5.63
N THR A 111 -6.18 -1.40 -5.99
CA THR A 111 -6.57 -2.76 -6.39
C THR A 111 -5.78 -3.27 -7.61
N ARG A 112 -5.30 -2.36 -8.46
CA ARG A 112 -4.43 -2.64 -9.61
C ARG A 112 -2.97 -2.27 -9.38
N GLY A 113 -2.63 -1.80 -8.19
CA GLY A 113 -1.30 -1.33 -7.82
C GLY A 113 -0.83 -2.06 -6.56
N TRP A 114 -0.75 -1.33 -5.45
CA TRP A 114 -0.10 -1.79 -4.23
C TRP A 114 -0.72 -3.05 -3.63
N PHE A 115 -2.06 -3.14 -3.54
CA PHE A 115 -2.72 -4.32 -2.95
C PHE A 115 -2.42 -5.60 -3.75
N TYR A 116 -2.40 -5.49 -5.08
CA TYR A 116 -2.08 -6.60 -5.96
C TYR A 116 -0.64 -7.06 -5.77
N ARG A 117 0.33 -6.11 -5.75
CA ARG A 117 1.75 -6.48 -5.56
C ARG A 117 2.04 -7.06 -4.19
N LEU A 118 1.48 -6.47 -3.13
CA LEU A 118 1.55 -7.05 -1.79
C LEU A 118 1.12 -8.51 -1.82
N LEU A 119 -0.08 -8.80 -2.34
CA LEU A 119 -0.64 -10.15 -2.35
C LEU A 119 0.21 -11.12 -3.18
N VAL A 120 0.63 -10.72 -4.38
CA VAL A 120 1.44 -11.56 -5.26
C VAL A 120 2.76 -11.95 -4.60
N ILE A 121 3.50 -10.98 -4.08
CA ILE A 121 4.84 -11.26 -3.56
C ILE A 121 4.75 -12.01 -2.23
N SER A 122 3.81 -11.61 -1.37
CA SER A 122 3.53 -12.29 -0.10
C SER A 122 3.16 -13.75 -0.30
N THR A 123 2.28 -14.05 -1.26
CA THR A 123 1.89 -15.44 -1.58
C THR A 123 3.07 -16.21 -2.16
N ALA A 124 3.87 -15.59 -3.05
CA ALA A 124 5.02 -16.24 -3.66
C ALA A 124 6.14 -16.57 -2.64
N LEU A 125 6.36 -15.72 -1.64
CA LEU A 125 7.43 -15.89 -0.65
C LEU A 125 7.00 -16.68 0.59
N PHE A 126 5.75 -16.54 1.03
CA PHE A 126 5.29 -17.02 2.34
C PHE A 126 4.02 -17.88 2.28
N ASP A 127 3.42 -18.07 1.10
CA ASP A 127 2.12 -18.76 0.93
C ASP A 127 1.02 -18.19 1.85
N GLN A 128 1.05 -16.86 2.07
CA GLN A 128 0.17 -16.18 3.01
C GLN A 128 -0.25 -14.80 2.48
N SER A 129 -1.48 -14.37 2.82
CA SER A 129 -1.94 -13.00 2.57
C SER A 129 -1.16 -12.00 3.44
N PRO A 130 -0.74 -10.83 2.91
CA PRO A 130 0.04 -9.86 3.67
C PRO A 130 -0.77 -9.05 4.69
N PHE A 131 -2.10 -9.14 4.62
CA PHE A 131 -3.02 -8.46 5.53
C PHE A 131 -4.26 -9.32 5.83
N LYS A 132 -4.89 -9.08 6.98
CA LYS A 132 -6.12 -9.75 7.42
C LYS A 132 -7.38 -9.00 6.97
N ASN A 133 -7.35 -7.67 7.02
CA ASN A 133 -8.47 -6.81 6.64
C ASN A 133 -8.01 -5.71 5.67
N LEU A 134 -8.83 -5.43 4.66
CA LEU A 134 -8.58 -4.40 3.64
C LEU A 134 -9.82 -3.50 3.51
N ILE A 135 -9.66 -2.19 3.73
CA ILE A 135 -10.67 -1.19 3.39
C ILE A 135 -10.24 -0.45 2.13
N VAL A 136 -11.16 -0.37 1.17
CA VAL A 136 -10.94 0.34 -0.08
C VAL A 136 -11.79 1.59 -0.10
N ASN A 137 -11.17 2.77 -0.08
CA ASN A 137 -11.91 4.02 -0.16
C ASN A 137 -12.21 4.43 -1.61
N GLY A 138 -13.34 5.11 -1.78
CA GLY A 138 -13.73 5.71 -3.04
C GLY A 138 -12.87 6.93 -3.41
N ILE A 139 -13.10 7.46 -4.61
CA ILE A 139 -12.45 8.66 -5.11
C ILE A 139 -13.25 9.88 -4.67
N ILE A 140 -12.59 10.87 -4.07
CA ILE A 140 -13.20 12.17 -3.76
C ILE A 140 -13.39 12.95 -5.07
N LEU A 141 -14.63 13.35 -5.34
CA LEU A 141 -15.01 14.14 -6.52
C LEU A 141 -15.27 15.60 -6.12
N ALA A 142 -15.10 16.51 -7.07
CA ALA A 142 -15.54 17.89 -6.93
C ALA A 142 -17.08 17.95 -6.96
N SER A 143 -17.65 19.11 -6.59
CA SER A 143 -19.10 19.31 -6.58
C SER A 143 -19.76 19.18 -7.96
N ASN A 144 -18.97 19.33 -9.03
CA ASN A 144 -19.38 19.12 -10.42
C ASN A 144 -19.14 17.68 -10.89
N GLU A 145 -18.91 16.73 -9.97
CA GLU A 145 -18.63 15.31 -10.21
C GLU A 145 -17.32 15.01 -10.98
N GLU A 146 -16.49 16.03 -11.24
CA GLU A 146 -15.19 15.84 -11.86
C GLU A 146 -14.15 15.36 -10.84
N LYS A 147 -13.16 14.61 -11.33
CA LYS A 147 -12.03 14.18 -10.50
C LYS A 147 -11.23 15.40 -10.06
N ILE A 148 -11.00 15.52 -8.76
CA ILE A 148 -10.19 16.59 -8.18
C ILE A 148 -8.73 16.41 -8.63
N THR A 149 -8.19 17.40 -9.33
CA THR A 149 -6.78 17.46 -9.75
C THR A 149 -5.90 18.01 -8.63
N ASP A 150 -4.58 17.83 -8.70
CA ASP A 150 -3.68 18.23 -7.60
C ASP A 150 -3.69 19.74 -7.30
N ALA A 151 -3.92 20.58 -8.31
CA ALA A 151 -4.12 22.01 -8.11
C ALA A 151 -5.41 22.32 -7.31
N LEU A 152 -6.48 21.58 -7.58
CA LEU A 152 -7.75 21.72 -6.88
C LEU A 152 -7.69 21.10 -5.46
N ARG A 153 -6.92 20.01 -5.28
CA ARG A 153 -6.62 19.45 -3.95
C ARG A 153 -5.85 20.43 -3.08
N LEU A 154 -4.84 21.11 -3.64
CA LEU A 154 -4.08 22.12 -2.91
C LEU A 154 -4.97 23.28 -2.43
N TYR A 155 -5.94 23.69 -3.26
CA TYR A 155 -6.96 24.66 -2.88
C TYR A 155 -7.86 24.18 -1.73
N LEU A 156 -8.18 22.88 -1.68
CA LEU A 156 -8.96 22.31 -0.58
C LEU A 156 -8.14 22.20 0.73
N ILE A 157 -6.82 21.96 0.66
CA ILE A 157 -5.96 21.91 1.85
C ILE A 157 -5.90 23.28 2.55
N THR A 158 -6.02 24.37 1.79
CA THR A 158 -6.11 25.73 2.35
C THR A 158 -7.54 26.13 2.72
N SER A 159 -8.54 25.27 2.47
CA SER A 159 -9.94 25.53 2.78
C SER A 159 -10.18 25.58 4.30
N PRO A 160 -11.04 26.49 4.77
CA PRO A 160 -11.52 26.51 6.16
C PRO A 160 -12.08 25.16 6.63
N VAL A 161 -12.67 24.38 5.72
CA VAL A 161 -13.20 23.03 6.01
C VAL A 161 -12.10 22.08 6.48
N VAL A 162 -10.96 22.06 5.80
CA VAL A 162 -9.83 21.17 6.13
C VAL A 162 -9.05 21.70 7.34
N ARG A 163 -9.05 23.02 7.55
CA ARG A 163 -8.42 23.67 8.70
C ARG A 163 -9.26 23.59 9.99
N GLY A 164 -10.49 23.08 9.91
CA GLY A 164 -11.41 23.07 11.05
C GLY A 164 -11.81 24.47 11.51
N GLU A 165 -11.70 25.47 10.63
CA GLU A 165 -12.08 26.85 10.95
C GLU A 165 -13.62 26.99 10.97
N PRO A 166 -14.19 27.87 11.82
CA PRO A 166 -15.63 28.09 11.86
C PRO A 166 -16.16 28.57 10.50
N LEU A 167 -16.90 27.70 9.82
CA LEU A 167 -17.57 28.03 8.56
C LEU A 167 -18.83 28.85 8.85
N LYS A 168 -18.89 30.05 8.29
CA LYS A 168 -20.12 30.84 8.26
C LYS A 168 -20.96 30.38 7.08
N PHE A 169 -21.87 29.45 7.34
CA PHE A 169 -22.83 29.02 6.32
C PHE A 169 -23.92 30.08 6.12
N LYS A 170 -24.40 30.23 4.88
CA LYS A 170 -25.72 30.78 4.63
C LYS A 170 -26.74 29.67 4.89
N GLU A 171 -27.91 30.00 5.44
CA GLU A 171 -28.96 29.01 5.76
C GLU A 171 -29.36 28.14 4.55
N GLU A 172 -29.28 28.70 3.34
CA GLU A 172 -29.55 28.02 2.06
C GLU A 172 -28.59 26.84 1.79
N ASP A 173 -27.31 26.97 2.15
CA ASP A 173 -26.28 25.93 1.92
C ASP A 173 -26.39 24.78 2.95
N VAL A 174 -26.83 25.12 4.17
CA VAL A 174 -27.07 24.14 5.25
C VAL A 174 -28.25 23.25 4.89
N PHE A 175 -29.30 23.81 4.28
CA PHE A 175 -30.46 23.05 3.84
C PHE A 175 -30.08 21.93 2.87
N LEU A 176 -29.14 22.18 1.94
CA LEU A 176 -28.69 21.16 0.99
C LEU A 176 -27.98 19.99 1.69
N LEU A 177 -27.19 20.27 2.73
CA LEU A 177 -26.53 19.23 3.52
C LEU A 177 -27.54 18.37 4.28
N TRP A 178 -28.50 19.00 4.96
CA TRP A 178 -29.58 18.29 5.65
C TRP A 178 -30.47 17.51 4.69
N TYR A 179 -30.79 18.08 3.53
CA TYR A 179 -31.55 17.42 2.49
C TYR A 179 -30.84 16.16 1.99
N ASN A 180 -29.53 16.24 1.73
CA ASN A 180 -28.74 15.10 1.29
C ASN A 180 -28.63 14.00 2.37
N ALA A 181 -28.43 14.39 3.64
CA ALA A 181 -28.41 13.44 4.76
C ALA A 181 -29.76 12.74 4.95
N LEU A 182 -30.87 13.50 4.90
CA LEU A 182 -32.22 12.95 5.00
C LEU A 182 -32.55 12.05 3.80
N ARG A 183 -32.17 12.46 2.59
CA ARG A 183 -32.34 11.66 1.37
C ARG A 183 -31.63 10.32 1.48
N LEU A 184 -30.39 10.31 1.99
CA LEU A 184 -29.63 9.07 2.21
C LEU A 184 -30.30 8.14 3.23
N LEU A 185 -30.84 8.70 4.32
CA LEU A 185 -31.60 7.93 5.30
C LEU A 185 -32.85 7.29 4.69
N ILE A 186 -33.63 8.07 3.93
CA ILE A 186 -34.84 7.57 3.24
C ILE A 186 -34.49 6.46 2.27
N GLN A 187 -33.47 6.66 1.42
CA GLN A 187 -33.00 5.64 0.48
C GLN A 187 -32.57 4.35 1.19
N SER A 188 -31.92 4.47 2.35
CA SER A 188 -31.53 3.32 3.17
C SER A 188 -32.73 2.58 3.75
N CYS A 189 -33.79 3.30 4.14
CA CYS A 189 -35.03 2.71 4.63
C CYS A 189 -35.79 1.98 3.50
N ASP A 190 -35.82 2.56 2.30
CA ASP A 190 -36.40 1.93 1.12
C ASP A 190 -35.64 0.65 0.74
N GLN A 191 -34.31 0.70 0.78
CA GLN A 191 -33.48 -0.48 0.54
C GLN A 191 -33.73 -1.57 1.58
N LEU A 192 -33.81 -1.22 2.87
CA LEU A 192 -34.15 -2.16 3.95
C LEU A 192 -35.50 -2.84 3.71
N LYS A 193 -36.48 -2.09 3.21
CA LYS A 193 -37.81 -2.62 2.86
C LYS A 193 -37.75 -3.58 1.68
N ILE A 194 -36.94 -3.30 0.67
CA ILE A 194 -36.77 -4.17 -0.50
C ILE A 194 -36.04 -5.47 -0.09
N GLU A 195 -34.92 -5.35 0.60
CA GLU A 195 -34.05 -6.49 0.93
C GLU A 195 -34.62 -7.39 2.02
N ARG A 196 -35.12 -6.80 3.10
CA ARG A 196 -35.53 -7.54 4.31
C ARG A 196 -37.04 -7.61 4.48
N LYS A 197 -37.83 -6.96 3.62
CA LYS A 197 -39.29 -6.82 3.75
C LYS A 197 -39.73 -6.24 5.09
N VAL A 198 -38.86 -5.45 5.73
CA VAL A 198 -39.13 -4.77 7.00
C VAL A 198 -39.32 -3.28 6.71
N ASN A 199 -40.43 -2.70 7.18
CA ASN A 199 -40.60 -1.26 7.16
C ASN A 199 -39.77 -0.64 8.28
N PHE A 200 -38.99 0.38 7.97
CA PHE A 200 -38.35 1.19 9.00
C PHE A 200 -39.43 1.90 9.82
N ILE A 201 -39.41 1.69 11.13
CA ILE A 201 -40.26 2.39 12.10
C ILE A 201 -39.31 2.98 13.12
N TYR A 202 -39.36 4.30 13.27
CA TYR A 202 -38.61 4.98 14.32
C TYR A 202 -39.12 4.51 15.68
N ASP A 203 -38.21 4.01 16.52
CA ASP A 203 -38.50 3.54 17.88
C ASP A 203 -37.61 4.29 18.86
N GLU A 204 -38.20 5.30 19.51
CA GLU A 204 -37.55 6.16 20.49
C GLU A 204 -37.04 5.37 21.71
N LYS A 205 -37.78 4.34 22.16
CA LYS A 205 -37.39 3.54 23.33
C LYS A 205 -36.17 2.69 23.03
N ARG A 206 -36.10 2.15 21.80
CA ARG A 206 -34.94 1.39 21.34
C ARG A 206 -33.69 2.25 21.23
N LEU A 207 -33.82 3.50 20.76
CA LEU A 207 -32.72 4.46 20.71
C LEU A 207 -32.13 4.72 22.11
N TYR A 208 -32.96 5.11 23.08
CA TYR A 208 -32.48 5.39 24.44
C TYR A 208 -31.92 4.15 25.15
N SER A 209 -32.49 2.95 24.91
CA SER A 209 -31.93 1.71 25.43
C SER A 209 -30.54 1.41 24.85
N SER A 210 -30.34 1.64 23.54
CA SER A 210 -29.06 1.42 22.87
C SER A 210 -27.97 2.40 23.30
N MET A 211 -28.33 3.68 23.56
CA MET A 211 -27.40 4.68 24.09
C MET A 211 -26.91 4.32 25.49
N SER A 212 -27.77 3.77 26.35
CA SER A 212 -27.37 3.36 27.71
C SER A 212 -26.42 2.15 27.76
N SER A 213 -26.38 1.35 26.69
CA SER A 213 -25.51 0.17 26.56
C SER A 213 -24.32 0.38 25.64
N ASN A 214 -24.21 1.54 24.98
CA ASN A 214 -23.17 1.78 23.98
C ASN A 214 -21.85 2.16 24.67
N THR A 215 -20.80 1.41 24.38
CA THR A 215 -19.43 1.70 24.86
C THR A 215 -18.63 2.55 23.86
N ASN A 216 -19.31 3.25 22.94
CA ASN A 216 -18.66 4.04 21.91
C ASN A 216 -18.01 5.28 22.53
N VAL A 217 -16.70 5.42 22.34
CA VAL A 217 -15.86 6.44 22.99
C VAL A 217 -16.14 7.86 22.47
N MET A 218 -16.89 7.98 21.37
CA MET A 218 -17.22 9.26 20.74
C MET A 218 -18.55 9.88 21.22
N ASP A 219 -19.32 9.16 22.05
CA ASP A 219 -20.63 9.61 22.57
C ASP A 219 -20.53 10.22 24.00
N THR A 220 -19.33 10.49 24.52
CA THR A 220 -19.09 11.19 25.80
C THR A 220 -19.02 12.70 25.66
#